data_AF-A0A920TZX1-F1
#
_entry.id   AF-A0A920TZX1-F1
#
_cell.length_a   1.000
_cell.length_b   1.000
_cell.length_c   1.000
_cell.angle_alpha   90.00
_cell.angle_beta   90.00
_cell.angle_gamma   90.00
#
_symmetry.space_group_name_H-M   'P 1'
#
loop_
_entity.id
_entity.type
_entity.pdbx_description
1 polymer ?
#
loop_
_entity_poly.entity_id
_entity_poly.type
_entity_poly.pdbx_seq_one_letter_code
_entity_poly.pdbx_strand_id
1 'polypeptide(L)'
;MLTGRGQFSDVSHPSLQFLLRSWTLPAESDLALWVFMGSVSAVGTYLVTRGYRLASAAVIAPFEYVAMPCAVVWGLLLYSESPDRVAVIGIMLIIGSGLYVMRRESS
;
A
#
# COMPACT_ATOMS: atom_id res chain seq x y z
N MET A 1 9.20 -21.26 25.30
CA MET A 1 8.92 -19.84 24.99
C MET A 1 10.15 -19.04 25.44
N LEU A 2 11.08 -18.87 24.49
CA LEU A 2 12.46 -18.40 24.66
C LEU A 2 12.59 -17.04 23.94
N THR A 3 12.04 -15.96 24.50
CA THR A 3 12.15 -14.62 23.89
C THR A 3 13.33 -13.85 24.50
N GLY A 4 14.16 -13.26 23.63
CA GLY A 4 15.39 -12.53 23.94
C GLY A 4 15.19 -11.40 24.95
N ARG A 5 15.73 -11.58 26.16
CA ARG A 5 15.51 -10.74 27.34
C ARG A 5 16.23 -9.37 27.34
N GLY A 6 16.90 -8.96 26.27
CA GLY A 6 17.62 -7.67 26.25
C GLY A 6 18.74 -7.56 27.31
N GLN A 7 19.22 -8.69 27.86
CA GLN A 7 20.18 -8.70 28.97
C GLN A 7 21.57 -8.13 28.61
N PHE A 8 21.81 -7.85 27.33
CA PHE A 8 23.05 -7.31 26.78
C PHE A 8 22.81 -5.96 26.09
N SER A 9 21.82 -5.16 26.50
CA SER A 9 21.60 -3.82 25.91
C SER A 9 22.67 -2.80 26.33
N ASP A 10 23.43 -3.09 27.39
CA ASP A 10 24.48 -2.23 27.94
C ASP A 10 25.85 -2.52 27.32
N VAL A 11 25.90 -2.57 25.98
CA VAL A 11 27.16 -2.65 25.22
C VAL A 11 27.46 -1.29 24.61
N SER A 12 28.71 -0.87 24.69
CA SER A 12 29.21 0.45 24.27
C SER A 12 29.15 0.73 22.76
N HIS A 13 28.77 -0.24 21.91
CA HIS A 13 28.74 -0.09 20.44
C HIS A 13 27.28 -0.02 19.89
N PRO A 14 26.89 1.03 19.12
CA PRO A 14 25.49 1.29 18.72
C PRO A 14 24.81 0.18 17.89
N SER A 15 25.57 -0.52 17.05
CA SER A 15 25.07 -1.62 16.21
C SER A 15 24.64 -2.85 17.02
N LEU A 16 25.31 -3.13 18.13
CA LEU A 16 24.98 -4.25 19.01
C LEU A 16 23.72 -3.96 19.82
N GLN A 17 23.50 -2.71 20.19
CA GLN A 17 22.27 -2.28 20.87
C GLN A 17 21.03 -2.45 19.98
N PHE A 18 21.14 -2.17 18.68
CA PHE A 18 20.04 -2.42 17.74
C PHE A 18 19.74 -3.92 17.58
N LEU A 19 20.77 -4.74 17.43
CA LEU A 19 20.62 -6.20 17.25
C LEU A 19 20.11 -6.92 18.50
N LEU A 20 20.52 -6.46 19.68
CA LEU A 20 20.19 -7.07 20.98
C LEU A 20 19.01 -6.36 21.68
N ARG A 21 18.37 -5.40 20.99
CA ARG A 21 17.16 -4.73 21.47
C ARG A 21 16.12 -5.79 21.83
N SER A 22 15.56 -5.68 23.04
CA SER A 22 14.47 -6.56 23.47
C SER A 22 13.26 -6.38 22.56
N TRP A 23 12.61 -7.51 22.23
CA TRP A 23 11.34 -7.48 21.54
C TRP A 23 10.29 -6.82 22.44
N THR A 24 9.92 -5.60 22.12
CA THR A 24 8.83 -4.90 22.80
C THR A 24 7.52 -5.35 22.20
N LEU A 25 6.61 -5.87 23.02
CA LEU A 25 5.22 -6.08 22.61
C LEU A 25 4.62 -4.73 22.19
N PRO A 26 3.91 -4.65 21.06
CA PRO A 26 3.24 -3.43 20.63
C PRO A 26 2.30 -2.92 21.73
N ALA A 27 2.16 -1.60 21.86
CA ALA A 27 1.20 -1.02 22.80
C ALA A 27 -0.22 -1.49 22.46
N GLU A 28 -1.08 -1.68 23.45
CA GLU A 28 -2.46 -2.16 23.23
C GLU A 28 -3.27 -1.23 22.33
N SER A 29 -2.91 0.06 22.29
CA SER A 29 -3.46 1.07 21.38
C SER A 29 -3.21 0.76 19.90
N ASP A 30 -2.10 0.08 19.58
CA ASP A 30 -1.67 -0.16 18.20
C ASP A 30 -2.37 -1.38 17.59
N LEU A 31 -2.94 -2.24 18.43
CA LEU A 31 -3.71 -3.42 17.99
C LEU A 31 -4.91 -3.01 17.12
N ALA A 32 -5.60 -1.93 17.49
CA ALA A 32 -6.71 -1.42 16.70
C ALA A 32 -6.25 -0.97 15.30
N LEU A 33 -5.09 -0.32 15.21
CA LEU A 33 -4.51 0.14 13.96
C LEU A 33 -4.09 -1.05 13.07
N TRP A 34 -3.50 -2.08 13.68
CA TRP A 34 -3.11 -3.32 12.99
C TRP A 34 -4.33 -4.06 12.43
N VAL A 35 -5.39 -4.21 13.23
CA VAL A 35 -6.63 -4.85 12.78
C VAL A 35 -7.27 -4.05 11.66
N PHE A 36 -7.28 -2.72 11.77
CA PHE A 36 -7.84 -1.85 10.75
C PHE A 36 -7.07 -1.95 9.42
N MET A 37 -5.75 -1.77 9.45
CA MET A 37 -4.91 -1.90 8.25
C MET A 37 -5.00 -3.30 7.63
N GLY A 38 -4.97 -4.35 8.46
CA GLY A 38 -5.14 -5.73 8.01
C GLY A 38 -6.50 -5.95 7.35
N SER A 39 -7.57 -5.43 7.94
CA SER A 39 -8.93 -5.56 7.41
C SER A 39 -9.10 -4.83 6.08
N VAL A 40 -8.60 -3.58 5.97
CA VAL A 40 -8.65 -2.80 4.73
C VAL A 40 -7.88 -3.51 3.62
N SER A 41 -6.68 -4.02 3.91
CA SER A 41 -5.87 -4.77 2.96
C SER A 41 -6.58 -6.05 2.50
N ALA A 42 -7.09 -6.85 3.44
CA ALA A 42 -7.80 -8.09 3.15
C ALA A 42 -9.04 -7.86 2.27
N VAL A 43 -9.84 -6.84 2.59
CA VAL A 43 -11.01 -6.47 1.79
C VAL A 43 -10.59 -6.01 0.39
N GLY A 44 -9.54 -5.20 0.28
CA GLY A 44 -8.98 -4.77 -1.00
C GLY A 44 -8.55 -5.95 -1.88
N THR A 45 -7.73 -6.86 -1.35
CA THR A 45 -7.26 -8.05 -2.09
C THR A 45 -8.42 -8.99 -2.43
N TYR A 46 -9.41 -9.13 -1.55
CA TYR A 46 -10.60 -9.92 -1.81
C TYR A 46 -11.41 -9.36 -2.99
N LEU A 47 -11.66 -8.05 -3.01
CA LEU A 47 -12.36 -7.38 -4.11
C LEU A 47 -11.65 -7.56 -5.45
N VAL A 48 -10.33 -7.35 -5.47
CA VAL A 48 -9.50 -7.55 -6.67
C VAL A 48 -9.62 -9.00 -7.17
N THR A 49 -9.46 -9.97 -6.27
CA THR A 49 -9.58 -11.39 -6.60
C THR A 49 -10.96 -11.75 -7.14
N ARG A 50 -12.03 -11.18 -6.57
CA ARG A 50 -13.39 -11.34 -7.08
C ARG A 50 -13.57 -10.69 -8.46
N GLY A 51 -12.95 -9.53 -8.70
CA GLY A 51 -12.92 -8.85 -9.99
C GLY A 51 -12.33 -9.73 -11.09
N TYR A 52 -11.17 -10.37 -10.84
CA TYR A 52 -10.57 -11.35 -11.76
C TYR A 52 -11.44 -12.57 -12.07
N ARG A 53 -12.37 -12.92 -11.19
CA ARG A 53 -13.31 -14.02 -11.43
C ARG A 53 -14.54 -13.61 -12.26
N LEU A 54 -14.87 -12.32 -12.29
CA LEU A 54 -16.08 -11.78 -12.93
C LEU A 54 -15.79 -11.15 -14.30
N ALA A 55 -14.61 -10.54 -14.47
CA ALA A 55 -14.21 -9.87 -15.70
C ALA A 55 -12.96 -10.50 -16.31
N SER A 56 -12.82 -10.42 -17.64
CA SER A 56 -11.64 -10.90 -18.34
C SER A 56 -10.42 -10.03 -18.02
N ALA A 57 -9.22 -10.61 -18.09
CA ALA A 57 -7.96 -9.93 -17.77
C ALA A 57 -7.77 -8.59 -18.54
N ALA A 58 -8.35 -8.48 -19.74
CA ALA A 58 -8.30 -7.27 -20.56
C ALA A 58 -9.04 -6.07 -19.95
N VAL A 59 -10.07 -6.29 -19.13
CA VAL A 59 -10.82 -5.23 -18.45
C VAL A 59 -10.10 -4.78 -17.17
N ILE A 60 -9.30 -5.66 -16.56
CA ILE A 60 -8.64 -5.40 -15.27
C ILE A 60 -7.28 -4.76 -15.44
N ALA A 61 -6.56 -5.06 -16.53
CA ALA A 61 -5.28 -4.42 -16.85
C ALA A 61 -5.31 -2.86 -16.73
N PRO A 62 -6.29 -2.12 -17.31
CA PRO A 62 -6.39 -0.68 -17.10
C PRO A 62 -6.63 -0.27 -15.64
N PHE A 63 -7.36 -1.07 -14.86
CA PHE A 63 -7.59 -0.81 -13.44
C PHE A 63 -6.31 -0.90 -12.59
N GLU A 64 -5.41 -1.84 -12.91
CA GLU A 64 -4.11 -1.93 -12.24
C GLU A 64 -3.28 -0.66 -12.47
N TYR A 65 -3.34 -0.09 -13.68
CA TYR A 65 -2.65 1.16 -13.96
C TYR A 65 -3.24 2.35 -13.19
N VAL A 66 -4.56 2.37 -12.87
CA VAL A 66 -5.19 3.41 -12.04
C VAL A 66 -4.62 3.47 -10.61
N ALA A 67 -4.05 2.37 -10.11
CA ALA A 67 -3.40 2.39 -8.80
C ALA A 67 -2.18 3.33 -8.77
N MET A 68 -1.46 3.52 -9.89
CA MET A 68 -0.33 4.45 -9.97
C MET A 68 -0.74 5.91 -9.71
N PRO A 69 -1.72 6.50 -10.42
CA PRO A 69 -2.28 7.81 -10.11
C PRO A 69 -2.70 7.97 -8.65
N CYS A 70 -3.40 6.97 -8.10
CA CYS A 70 -3.82 7.00 -6.70
C CYS A 70 -2.62 7.07 -5.75
N ALA A 71 -1.55 6.31 -6.02
CA ALA A 71 -0.32 6.36 -5.23
C ALA A 71 0.35 7.75 -5.30
N VAL A 72 0.38 8.39 -6.47
CA VAL A 72 0.91 9.74 -6.63
C VAL A 72 0.09 10.77 -5.85
N VAL A 73 -1.25 10.68 -5.89
CA VAL A 73 -2.13 11.54 -5.09
C VAL A 73 -1.88 11.35 -3.60
N TRP A 74 -1.72 10.10 -3.14
CA TRP A 74 -1.41 9.82 -1.74
C TRP A 74 -0.02 10.33 -1.34
N GLY A 75 0.94 10.24 -2.26
CA GLY A 75 2.29 10.84 -2.14
C GLY A 75 2.22 12.34 -1.91
N LEU A 76 1.46 13.04 -2.74
CA LEU A 76 1.22 14.48 -2.62
C LEU A 76 0.53 14.83 -1.28
N LEU A 77 -0.49 14.07 -0.89
CA LEU A 77 -1.28 14.36 0.32
C LEU A 77 -0.51 14.11 1.62
N LEU A 78 0.24 13.01 1.71
CA LEU A 78 0.95 12.63 2.94
C LEU A 78 2.34 13.24 3.04
N TYR A 79 3.05 13.37 1.91
CA TYR A 79 4.46 13.77 1.89
C TYR A 79 4.67 15.16 1.26
N SER A 80 3.61 15.83 0.78
CA SER A 80 3.69 17.13 0.07
C SER A 80 4.68 17.11 -1.11
N GLU A 81 4.95 15.93 -1.66
CA GLU A 81 5.85 15.75 -2.80
C GLU A 81 5.14 16.14 -4.08
N SER A 82 5.72 17.09 -4.83
CA SER A 82 5.13 17.55 -6.08
C SER A 82 5.34 16.51 -7.18
N PRO A 83 4.27 16.10 -7.91
CA PRO A 83 4.39 15.11 -8.97
C PRO A 83 5.23 15.63 -10.13
N ASP A 84 6.13 14.79 -10.64
CA ASP A 84 6.92 15.11 -11.83
C ASP A 84 6.03 15.22 -13.09
N ARG A 85 6.49 15.95 -14.11
CA ARG A 85 5.74 16.15 -15.37
C ARG A 85 5.38 14.82 -16.03
N VAL A 86 6.25 13.81 -15.92
CA VAL A 86 5.98 12.46 -16.44
C VAL A 86 4.81 11.80 -15.71
N ALA A 87 4.72 11.96 -14.38
CA ALA A 87 3.61 11.43 -13.59
C ALA A 87 2.28 12.07 -14.01
N VAL A 88 2.26 13.39 -14.22
CA VAL A 88 1.05 14.11 -14.68
C VAL A 88 0.57 13.60 -16.04
N ILE A 89 1.48 13.37 -16.99
CA ILE A 89 1.12 12.81 -18.31
C ILE A 89 0.55 11.39 -18.17
N GLY A 90 1.19 10.55 -17.36
CA GLY A 90 0.69 9.19 -17.09
C GLY A 90 -0.71 9.19 -16.49
N ILE A 91 -0.97 10.07 -15.52
CA ILE A 91 -2.30 10.23 -14.90
C ILE A 91 -3.36 10.60 -15.95
N MET A 92 -3.06 11.56 -16.83
CA MET A 92 -4.00 11.97 -17.89
C MET A 92 -4.31 10.84 -18.87
N LEU A 93 -3.31 10.04 -19.26
CA LEU A 93 -3.50 8.89 -20.14
C LEU A 93 -4.39 7.81 -19.51
N ILE A 94 -4.18 7.54 -18.21
CA ILE A 94 -4.96 6.54 -17.47
C ILE A 94 -6.43 6.98 -17.33
N ILE A 95 -6.66 8.26 -16.97
CA ILE A 95 -8.03 8.82 -16.90
C ILE A 95 -8.71 8.75 -18.28
N GLY A 96 -7.99 9.12 -19.35
CA GLY A 96 -8.50 9.05 -20.72
C GLY A 96 -8.86 7.62 -21.16
N SER A 97 -8.02 6.65 -20.81
CA SER A 97 -8.28 5.22 -21.06
C SER A 97 -9.54 4.73 -20.32
N GLY A 98 -9.69 5.09 -19.04
CA GLY A 98 -10.88 4.76 -18.25
C GLY A 98 -12.16 5.32 -18.86
N LEU A 99 -12.12 6.58 -19.32
CA LEU A 99 -13.26 7.22 -20.00
C LEU A 99 -13.61 6.53 -21.33
N TYR A 100 -12.58 6.10 -22.08
CA TYR A 100 -12.75 5.39 -23.34
C TYR A 100 -13.40 4.02 -23.16
N VAL A 101 -12.98 3.24 -22.15
CA VAL A 101 -13.57 1.93 -21.83
C VAL A 101 -15.04 2.09 -21.44
N MET A 102 -15.37 3.07 -20.58
CA MET A 102 -16.75 3.32 -20.16
C MET A 102 -17.65 3.73 -21.33
N ARG A 103 -17.10 4.47 -22.31
CA ARG A 103 -17.81 4.84 -23.53
C ARG A 103 -18.00 3.65 -24.50
N ARG A 104 -17.05 2.72 -24.54
CA ARG A 104 -17.17 1.48 -25.33
C ARG A 104 -18.29 0.58 -24.81
N GLU A 105 -18.41 0.45 -23.50
CA GLU A 105 -19.35 -0.48 -22.86
C GLU A 105 -20.81 0.03 -22.86
N SER A 106 -21.00 1.31 -23.15
CA SER A 106 -22.31 1.96 -23.31
C SER A 106 -22.83 2.01 -24.76
N SER A 107 -22.09 1.45 -25.73
CA SER A 107 -22.50 1.27 -27.14
C SER A 107 -22.67 -0.21 -27.47
#